data_AF-A0A2D4SAC8-F1
#
_entry.id   AF-A0A2D4SAC8-F1
#
_cell.length_a   1.000
_cell.length_b   1.000
_cell.length_c   1.000
_cell.angle_alpha   90.00
_cell.angle_beta   90.00
_cell.angle_gamma   90.00
#
_symmetry.space_group_name_H-M   'P 1'
#
loop_
_entity.id
_entity.type
_entity.pdbx_description
1 polymer ?
#
loop_
_entity_poly.entity_id
_entity_poly.type
_entity_poly.pdbx_seq_one_letter_code
_entity_poly.pdbx_strand_id
1 'polypeptide(L)'
;MPEPLAARLRRRARLLACIRAFFAERQVLEVDTPLLTRGPATDPHLASLQLQSAATGRREWLITSPESGLKQLLAAGSGDVYQLGHVFRSDEAGRWHAPEFCMLEWYRCGWDTDALMTEIEALIAAAAGAPFRARRISYGALFQRHAGLDIFSASRAELRSFAIAQGLYSDSDAADGAADIDFWRDLILSTHIQPRLTDEPGVFVTGFPASQASLTRVDPDDPRLAQRFELYWRGVELANGGQEATRAAAVRARMASDNNRRAALGLTRLPEDEALLDALESGLPACAGVALGVDRLLALLAGWRGIAPGLPLGRG
;
A
#
# COMPACT_ATOMS: atom_id res chain seq x y z
N MET A 1 -14.43 -29.20 10.81
CA MET A 1 -13.00 -29.56 10.71
C MET A 1 -12.28 -28.43 9.97
N PRO A 2 -11.14 -27.93 10.45
CA PRO A 2 -10.34 -26.96 9.70
C PRO A 2 -9.93 -27.56 8.35
N GLU A 3 -9.93 -26.74 7.28
CA GLU A 3 -9.52 -27.16 5.94
C GLU A 3 -8.09 -27.77 5.98
N PRO A 4 -7.84 -28.97 5.42
CA PRO A 4 -6.53 -29.60 5.48
C PRO A 4 -5.43 -28.73 4.86
N LEU A 5 -4.21 -28.78 5.40
CA LEU A 5 -3.06 -28.00 4.92
C LEU A 5 -2.88 -28.13 3.40
N ALA A 6 -2.92 -29.35 2.87
CA ALA A 6 -2.77 -29.60 1.44
C ALA A 6 -3.85 -28.90 0.59
N ALA A 7 -5.08 -28.77 1.08
CA ALA A 7 -6.14 -28.04 0.38
C ALA A 7 -5.88 -26.52 0.37
N ARG A 8 -5.45 -25.96 1.50
CA ARG A 8 -5.07 -24.53 1.62
C ARG A 8 -3.89 -24.18 0.70
N LEU A 9 -2.87 -25.03 0.67
CA LEU A 9 -1.72 -24.88 -0.23
C LEU A 9 -2.11 -24.95 -1.72
N ARG A 10 -3.03 -25.85 -2.08
CA ARG A 10 -3.57 -25.91 -3.46
C ARG A 10 -4.32 -24.64 -3.85
N ARG A 11 -5.08 -24.03 -2.93
CA ARG A 11 -5.72 -22.72 -3.19
C ARG A 11 -4.68 -21.64 -3.45
N ARG A 12 -3.64 -21.56 -2.63
CA ARG A 12 -2.51 -20.64 -2.85
C ARG A 12 -1.88 -20.86 -4.22
N ALA A 13 -1.49 -22.10 -4.55
CA ALA A 13 -0.86 -22.43 -5.83
C ALA A 13 -1.75 -22.06 -7.02
N ARG A 14 -3.06 -22.31 -6.94
CA ARG A 14 -4.03 -21.90 -7.97
C ARG A 14 -4.12 -20.39 -8.12
N LEU A 15 -4.15 -19.64 -7.01
CA LEU A 15 -4.16 -18.18 -7.04
C LEU A 15 -2.90 -17.63 -7.73
N LEU A 16 -1.72 -18.12 -7.35
CA LEU A 16 -0.45 -17.68 -7.96
C LEU A 16 -0.41 -18.00 -9.46
N ALA A 17 -0.89 -19.19 -9.87
CA ALA A 17 -1.00 -19.54 -11.29
C ALA A 17 -2.00 -18.66 -12.05
N CYS A 18 -3.15 -18.36 -11.43
CA CYS A 18 -4.16 -17.46 -12.00
C CYS A 18 -3.62 -16.04 -12.21
N ILE A 19 -2.89 -15.49 -11.23
CA ILE A 19 -2.26 -14.17 -11.34
C ILE A 19 -1.30 -14.13 -12.53
N ARG A 20 -0.41 -15.13 -12.64
CA ARG A 20 0.54 -15.20 -13.75
C ARG A 20 -0.15 -15.32 -15.11
N ALA A 21 -1.16 -16.17 -15.21
CA ALA A 21 -1.94 -16.32 -16.44
C ALA A 21 -2.65 -15.02 -16.84
N PHE A 22 -3.26 -14.32 -15.87
CA PHE A 22 -3.96 -13.06 -16.08
C PHE A 22 -3.05 -11.99 -16.71
N PHE A 23 -1.84 -11.84 -16.19
CA PHE A 23 -0.86 -10.88 -16.70
C PHE A 23 -0.21 -11.32 -18.01
N ALA A 24 0.08 -12.62 -18.17
CA ALA A 24 0.61 -13.17 -19.42
C ALA A 24 -0.34 -12.95 -20.60
N GLU A 25 -1.65 -13.18 -20.41
CA GLU A 25 -2.68 -12.89 -21.41
C GLU A 25 -2.74 -11.41 -21.82
N ARG A 26 -2.34 -10.51 -20.92
CA ARG A 26 -2.31 -9.05 -21.10
C ARG A 26 -0.92 -8.52 -21.47
N GLN A 27 0.02 -9.42 -21.74
CA GLN A 27 1.40 -9.09 -22.12
C GLN A 27 2.12 -8.16 -21.12
N VAL A 28 1.83 -8.31 -19.82
CA VAL A 28 2.58 -7.63 -18.75
C VAL A 28 3.75 -8.50 -18.36
N LEU A 29 4.95 -7.93 -18.38
CA LEU A 29 6.18 -8.66 -18.14
C LEU A 29 6.34 -8.99 -16.65
N GLU A 30 6.46 -10.29 -16.31
CA GLU A 30 6.87 -10.70 -14.96
C GLU A 30 8.35 -10.39 -14.78
N VAL A 31 8.70 -9.68 -13.70
CA VAL A 31 10.08 -9.34 -13.34
C VAL A 31 10.38 -9.72 -11.89
N ASP A 32 11.66 -9.80 -11.56
CA ASP A 32 12.16 -10.11 -10.21
C ASP A 32 13.28 -9.12 -9.84
N THR A 33 12.90 -8.01 -9.20
CA THR A 33 13.85 -6.98 -8.77
C THR A 33 14.54 -7.38 -7.46
N PRO A 34 15.75 -6.86 -7.17
CA PRO A 34 16.46 -7.16 -5.93
C PRO A 34 15.61 -6.93 -4.67
N LEU A 35 15.69 -7.88 -3.73
CA LEU A 35 15.03 -7.76 -2.42
C LEU A 35 15.84 -6.95 -1.40
N LEU A 36 17.09 -6.62 -1.74
CA LEU A 36 17.98 -5.77 -0.96
C LEU A 36 18.12 -4.41 -1.64
N THR A 37 17.90 -3.34 -0.86
CA THR A 37 18.07 -1.96 -1.30
C THR A 37 19.03 -1.19 -0.40
N ARG A 38 19.56 -0.09 -0.93
CA ARG A 38 20.35 0.91 -0.21
C ARG A 38 19.56 2.20 0.07
N GLY A 39 18.45 2.39 -0.64
CA GLY A 39 17.46 3.43 -0.40
C GLY A 39 16.15 2.77 0.02
N PRO A 40 15.94 2.48 1.32
CA PRO A 40 14.65 1.99 1.79
C PRO A 40 13.60 3.10 1.69
N ALA A 41 12.32 2.72 1.71
CA ALA A 41 11.23 3.69 1.78
C ALA A 41 11.38 4.60 3.01
N THR A 42 11.26 5.91 2.82
CA THR A 42 11.39 6.90 3.89
C THR A 42 10.13 7.08 4.71
N ASP A 43 8.99 6.56 4.26
CA ASP A 43 7.70 6.69 4.95
C ASP A 43 7.84 6.32 6.46
N PRO A 44 7.48 7.22 7.39
CA PRO A 44 7.60 6.94 8.83
C PRO A 44 6.73 5.78 9.32
N HIS A 45 5.68 5.42 8.57
CA HIS A 45 4.79 4.31 8.89
C HIS A 45 5.28 2.96 8.33
N LEU A 46 6.42 2.95 7.62
CA LEU A 46 7.06 1.74 7.14
C LEU A 46 8.37 1.50 7.88
N ALA A 47 8.52 0.28 8.43
CA ALA A 47 9.74 -0.14 9.08
C ALA A 47 10.44 -1.24 8.26
N SER A 48 11.52 -0.87 7.55
CA SER A 48 12.35 -1.82 6.80
C SER A 48 13.28 -2.59 7.73
N LEU A 49 13.44 -3.91 7.51
CA LEU A 49 14.47 -4.71 8.18
C LEU A 49 15.85 -4.33 7.67
N GLN A 50 16.75 -3.93 8.57
CA GLN A 50 18.13 -3.57 8.26
C GLN A 50 19.06 -4.77 8.45
N LEU A 51 20.03 -4.90 7.54
CA LEU A 51 21.12 -5.87 7.63
C LEU A 51 22.46 -5.22 7.27
N GLN A 52 23.53 -5.91 7.65
CA GLN A 52 24.88 -5.56 7.25
C GLN A 52 25.47 -6.69 6.40
N SER A 53 25.82 -6.36 5.16
CA SER A 53 26.42 -7.29 4.20
C SER A 53 27.78 -7.74 4.72
N ALA A 54 27.95 -9.02 5.04
CA ALA A 54 29.24 -9.55 5.48
C ALA A 54 30.33 -9.43 4.39
N ALA A 55 29.95 -9.50 3.11
CA ALA A 55 30.87 -9.45 1.99
C ALA A 55 31.38 -8.02 1.70
N THR A 56 30.54 -7.00 1.89
CA THR A 56 30.88 -5.62 1.51
C THR A 56 31.01 -4.67 2.71
N GLY A 57 30.59 -5.12 3.90
CA GLY A 57 30.44 -4.30 5.11
C GLY A 57 29.32 -3.25 5.02
N ARG A 58 28.61 -3.16 3.88
CA ARG A 58 27.60 -2.14 3.63
C ARG A 58 26.30 -2.44 4.36
N ARG A 59 25.63 -1.37 4.78
CA ARG A 59 24.28 -1.43 5.33
C ARG A 59 23.28 -1.50 4.18
N GLU A 60 22.37 -2.46 4.27
CA GLU A 60 21.32 -2.72 3.29
C GLU A 60 20.00 -2.98 4.03
N TRP A 61 18.90 -2.89 3.30
CA TRP A 61 17.56 -3.11 3.84
C TRP A 61 16.80 -4.08 2.96
N LEU A 62 15.97 -4.90 3.59
CA LEU A 62 14.96 -5.66 2.85
C LEU A 62 13.86 -4.71 2.39
N ILE A 63 13.42 -4.87 1.15
CA ILE A 63 12.39 -4.03 0.54
C ILE A 63 11.03 -4.20 1.25
N THR A 64 10.31 -3.09 1.40
CA THR A 64 8.91 -3.07 1.89
C THR A 64 7.89 -3.18 0.74
N SER A 65 8.36 -2.94 -0.49
CA SER A 65 7.69 -3.09 -1.78
C SER A 65 8.76 -3.06 -2.91
N PRO A 66 8.54 -3.70 -4.06
CA PRO A 66 9.42 -3.61 -5.24
C PRO A 66 9.31 -2.28 -6.02
N GLU A 67 8.50 -1.32 -5.59
CA GLU A 67 8.19 -0.04 -6.27
C GLU A 67 9.39 0.65 -6.91
N SER A 68 10.48 0.85 -6.15
CA SER A 68 11.68 1.51 -6.66
C SER A 68 12.31 0.75 -7.83
N GLY A 69 12.45 -0.57 -7.69
CA GLY A 69 13.02 -1.42 -8.74
C GLY A 69 12.15 -1.45 -9.98
N LEU A 70 10.83 -1.50 -9.81
CA LEU A 70 9.88 -1.48 -10.93
C LEU A 70 9.92 -0.13 -11.66
N LYS A 71 9.94 1.00 -10.94
CA LYS A 71 10.08 2.33 -11.55
C LYS A 71 11.40 2.51 -12.29
N GLN A 72 12.50 1.94 -11.80
CA GLN A 72 13.77 1.90 -12.54
C GLN A 72 13.64 1.15 -13.87
N LEU A 73 12.95 -0.01 -13.88
CA LEU A 73 12.69 -0.75 -15.12
C LEU A 73 11.78 0.02 -16.09
N LEU A 74 10.76 0.71 -15.58
CA LEU A 74 9.88 1.55 -16.40
C LEU A 74 10.65 2.69 -17.08
N ALA A 75 11.48 3.41 -16.32
CA ALA A 75 12.33 4.47 -16.84
C ALA A 75 13.36 3.94 -17.86
N ALA A 76 13.81 2.69 -17.70
CA ALA A 76 14.66 2.00 -18.66
C ALA A 76 13.91 1.47 -19.90
N GLY A 77 12.59 1.69 -20.01
CA GLY A 77 11.80 1.34 -21.19
C GLY A 77 11.29 -0.11 -21.24
N SER A 78 11.17 -0.79 -20.08
CA SER A 78 10.64 -2.17 -20.04
C SER A 78 9.18 -2.31 -20.47
N GLY A 79 8.39 -1.24 -20.47
CA GLY A 79 6.95 -1.27 -20.72
C GLY A 79 6.17 -1.71 -19.48
N ASP A 80 5.00 -2.32 -19.65
CA ASP A 80 4.17 -2.77 -18.53
C ASP A 80 4.82 -3.95 -17.80
N VAL A 81 5.00 -3.83 -16.48
CA VAL A 81 5.67 -4.84 -15.65
C VAL A 81 4.85 -5.19 -14.40
N TYR A 82 5.02 -6.41 -13.91
CA TYR A 82 4.56 -6.84 -12.60
C TYR A 82 5.60 -7.69 -11.88
N GLN A 83 5.55 -7.68 -10.55
CA GLN A 83 6.33 -8.57 -9.70
C GLN A 83 5.42 -9.26 -8.69
N LEU A 84 5.61 -10.56 -8.54
CA LEU A 84 4.93 -11.42 -7.58
C LEU A 84 5.97 -12.06 -6.66
N GLY A 85 6.19 -11.45 -5.49
CA GLY A 85 7.32 -11.81 -4.63
C GLY A 85 7.07 -11.55 -3.14
N HIS A 86 8.07 -11.86 -2.33
CA HIS A 86 8.05 -11.57 -0.90
C HIS A 86 8.59 -10.17 -0.60
N VAL A 87 7.94 -9.49 0.33
CA VAL A 87 8.34 -8.18 0.87
C VAL A 87 8.33 -8.25 2.40
N PHE A 88 9.01 -7.28 3.03
CA PHE A 88 9.30 -7.35 4.46
C PHE A 88 9.01 -6.04 5.19
N ARG A 89 8.33 -6.12 6.33
CA ARG A 89 7.97 -4.97 7.18
C ARG A 89 8.10 -5.35 8.65
N SER A 90 8.99 -4.72 9.40
CA SER A 90 9.41 -5.22 10.73
C SER A 90 8.37 -5.03 11.84
N ASP A 91 7.46 -4.09 11.67
CA ASP A 91 6.42 -3.70 12.63
C ASP A 91 5.04 -4.31 12.33
N GLU A 92 4.94 -5.13 11.29
CA GLU A 92 3.70 -5.78 10.89
C GLU A 92 3.51 -7.14 11.58
N ALA A 93 2.67 -7.18 12.61
CA ALA A 93 2.23 -8.42 13.24
C ALA A 93 0.75 -8.38 13.59
N GLY A 94 -0.01 -9.38 13.16
CA GLY A 94 -1.40 -9.53 13.56
C GLY A 94 -2.21 -10.43 12.64
N ARG A 95 -3.54 -10.38 12.80
CA ARG A 95 -4.49 -11.20 12.03
C ARG A 95 -4.34 -11.07 10.50
N TRP A 96 -4.00 -9.87 10.04
CA TRP A 96 -3.89 -9.50 8.61
C TRP A 96 -2.48 -9.04 8.21
N HIS A 97 -1.49 -9.22 9.10
CA HIS A 97 -0.15 -8.67 8.99
C HIS A 97 0.89 -9.72 9.39
N ALA A 98 1.96 -9.83 8.62
CA ALA A 98 3.10 -10.67 8.93
C ALA A 98 4.38 -9.93 8.51
N PRO A 99 5.51 -10.11 9.20
CA PRO A 99 6.72 -9.37 8.86
C PRO A 99 7.31 -9.70 7.49
N GLU A 100 6.89 -10.83 6.93
CA GLU A 100 7.18 -11.31 5.58
C GLU A 100 5.86 -11.76 4.96
N PHE A 101 5.53 -11.22 3.79
CA PHE A 101 4.30 -11.57 3.08
C PHE A 101 4.48 -11.46 1.58
N CYS A 102 3.57 -12.07 0.82
CA CYS A 102 3.58 -12.05 -0.63
C CYS A 102 2.78 -10.86 -1.16
N MET A 103 3.43 -10.05 -1.98
CA MET A 103 2.87 -8.89 -2.65
C MET A 103 2.85 -9.13 -4.15
N LEU A 104 1.76 -8.68 -4.77
CA LEU A 104 1.67 -8.50 -6.21
C LEU A 104 1.71 -6.99 -6.46
N GLU A 105 2.68 -6.52 -7.22
CA GLU A 105 2.77 -5.11 -7.59
C GLU A 105 2.96 -4.99 -9.10
N TRP A 106 2.25 -4.05 -9.73
CA TRP A 106 2.36 -3.85 -11.18
C TRP A 106 2.12 -2.41 -11.58
N TYR A 107 2.62 -2.07 -12.77
CA TYR A 107 2.56 -0.75 -13.34
C TYR A 107 2.11 -0.80 -14.80
N ARG A 108 1.28 0.17 -15.18
CA ARG A 108 0.71 0.32 -16.52
C ARG A 108 1.09 1.67 -17.12
N CYS A 109 1.91 1.65 -18.18
CA CYS A 109 2.32 2.84 -18.91
C CYS A 109 1.13 3.47 -19.65
N GLY A 110 0.98 4.78 -19.55
CA GLY A 110 -0.06 5.56 -20.20
C GLY A 110 -1.46 5.42 -19.58
N TRP A 111 -1.62 4.60 -18.53
CA TRP A 111 -2.91 4.42 -17.86
C TRP A 111 -3.16 5.49 -16.80
N ASP A 112 -4.45 5.66 -16.48
CA ASP A 112 -4.93 6.40 -15.32
C ASP A 112 -5.41 5.45 -14.21
N THR A 113 -5.82 6.03 -13.08
CA THR A 113 -6.29 5.27 -11.93
C THR A 113 -7.62 4.55 -12.17
N ASP A 114 -8.48 5.04 -13.07
CA ASP A 114 -9.77 4.40 -13.37
C ASP A 114 -9.59 3.11 -14.17
N ALA A 115 -8.69 3.13 -15.17
CA ALA A 115 -8.28 1.94 -15.91
C ALA A 115 -7.62 0.92 -14.97
N LEU A 116 -6.73 1.38 -14.08
CA LEU A 116 -6.05 0.51 -13.11
C LEU A 116 -7.04 -0.12 -12.12
N MET A 117 -7.98 0.65 -11.57
CA MET A 117 -9.04 0.11 -10.69
C MET A 117 -9.90 -0.93 -11.41
N THR A 118 -10.22 -0.72 -12.68
CA THR A 118 -10.97 -1.68 -13.50
C THR A 118 -10.20 -2.99 -13.71
N GLU A 119 -8.87 -2.92 -13.86
CA GLU A 119 -8.01 -4.09 -13.95
C GLU A 119 -7.93 -4.87 -12.64
N ILE A 120 -7.87 -4.18 -11.49
CA ILE A 120 -7.94 -4.82 -10.17
C ILE A 120 -9.24 -5.62 -10.04
N GLU A 121 -10.38 -5.06 -10.45
CA GLU A 121 -11.65 -5.79 -10.43
C GLU A 121 -11.63 -7.03 -11.32
N ALA A 122 -11.05 -6.92 -12.52
CA ALA A 122 -10.93 -8.03 -13.46
C ALA A 122 -10.03 -9.16 -12.90
N LEU A 123 -8.92 -8.80 -12.25
CA LEU A 123 -8.02 -9.75 -11.59
C LEU A 123 -8.73 -10.49 -10.46
N ILE A 124 -9.44 -9.77 -9.58
CA ILE A 124 -10.18 -10.37 -8.48
C ILE A 124 -11.31 -11.26 -9.01
N ALA A 125 -12.02 -10.84 -10.06
CA ALA A 125 -13.06 -11.64 -10.69
C ALA A 125 -12.52 -12.96 -11.27
N ALA A 126 -11.36 -12.90 -11.95
CA ALA A 126 -10.69 -14.09 -12.47
C ALA A 126 -10.26 -15.04 -11.34
N ALA A 127 -9.66 -14.51 -10.27
CA ALA A 127 -9.24 -15.29 -9.10
C ALA A 127 -10.42 -15.91 -8.33
N ALA A 128 -11.56 -15.21 -8.27
CA ALA A 128 -12.79 -15.68 -7.64
C ALA A 128 -13.58 -16.68 -8.49
N GLY A 129 -13.39 -16.68 -9.81
CA GLY A 129 -14.25 -17.40 -10.74
C GLY A 129 -15.69 -16.85 -10.78
N ALA A 130 -15.88 -15.59 -10.42
CA ALA A 130 -17.17 -14.92 -10.34
C ALA A 130 -17.01 -13.40 -10.56
N PRO A 131 -18.06 -12.67 -10.99
CA PRO A 131 -17.98 -11.22 -11.14
C PRO A 131 -17.60 -10.51 -9.83
N PHE A 132 -16.72 -9.51 -9.93
CA PHE A 132 -16.34 -8.62 -8.83
C PHE A 132 -16.47 -7.17 -9.29
N ARG A 133 -17.15 -6.34 -8.49
CA ARG A 133 -17.32 -4.90 -8.72
C ARG A 133 -17.25 -4.17 -7.40
N ALA A 134 -16.40 -3.16 -7.32
CA ALA A 134 -16.23 -2.33 -6.15
C ALA A 134 -16.91 -0.97 -6.36
N ARG A 135 -17.45 -0.42 -5.28
CA ARG A 135 -17.97 0.94 -5.26
C ARG A 135 -16.80 1.92 -5.14
N ARG A 136 -16.91 3.08 -5.79
CA ARG A 136 -15.98 4.20 -5.60
C ARG A 136 -16.55 5.21 -4.61
N ILE A 137 -15.71 5.74 -3.72
CA ILE A 137 -16.06 6.84 -2.81
C ILE A 137 -14.82 7.69 -2.55
N SER A 138 -14.97 9.01 -2.51
CA SER A 138 -13.85 9.87 -2.13
C SER A 138 -13.56 9.77 -0.63
N TYR A 139 -12.32 10.01 -0.25
CA TYR A 139 -11.86 10.05 1.13
C TYR A 139 -12.71 11.03 1.96
N GLY A 140 -12.96 12.24 1.44
CA GLY A 140 -13.83 13.22 2.09
C GLY A 140 -15.26 12.71 2.29
N ALA A 141 -15.88 12.13 1.26
CA ALA A 141 -17.24 11.59 1.36
C ALA A 141 -17.32 10.40 2.34
N LEU A 142 -16.25 9.60 2.42
CA LEU A 142 -16.16 8.48 3.34
C LEU A 142 -16.13 8.96 4.80
N PHE A 143 -15.30 9.96 5.11
CA PHE A 143 -15.26 10.58 6.44
C PHE A 143 -16.58 11.28 6.78
N GLN A 144 -17.16 12.01 5.84
CA GLN A 144 -18.46 12.64 6.05
C GLN A 144 -19.54 11.60 6.39
N ARG A 145 -19.58 10.47 5.67
CA ARG A 145 -20.58 9.41 5.88
C ARG A 145 -20.43 8.69 7.21
N HIS A 146 -19.20 8.36 7.62
CA HIS A 146 -18.96 7.47 8.76
C HIS A 146 -18.50 8.16 10.04
N ALA A 147 -18.02 9.40 9.94
CA ALA A 147 -17.58 10.22 11.07
C ALA A 147 -18.30 11.57 11.17
N GLY A 148 -19.03 12.01 10.14
CA GLY A 148 -19.68 13.33 10.12
C GLY A 148 -18.69 14.49 10.04
N LEU A 149 -17.46 14.22 9.60
CA LEU A 149 -16.36 15.18 9.53
C LEU A 149 -16.08 15.60 8.09
N ASP A 150 -15.96 16.90 7.84
CA ASP A 150 -15.22 17.40 6.68
C ASP A 150 -13.72 17.29 6.97
N ILE A 151 -13.12 16.20 6.51
CA ILE A 151 -11.75 15.83 6.85
C ILE A 151 -10.68 16.76 6.26
N PHE A 152 -11.04 17.59 5.28
CA PHE A 152 -10.13 18.55 4.67
C PHE A 152 -10.16 19.92 5.37
N SER A 153 -11.21 20.24 6.12
CA SER A 153 -11.29 21.46 6.94
C SER A 153 -11.12 21.21 8.44
N ALA A 154 -11.37 19.99 8.91
CA ALA A 154 -11.27 19.65 10.33
C ALA A 154 -9.85 19.89 10.88
N SER A 155 -9.79 20.60 11.99
CA SER A 155 -8.58 20.86 12.76
C SER A 155 -8.12 19.63 13.55
N ARG A 156 -6.83 19.62 13.94
CA ARG A 156 -6.27 18.57 14.82
C ARG A 156 -7.09 18.40 16.11
N ALA A 157 -7.55 19.51 16.70
CA ALA A 157 -8.34 19.49 17.93
C ALA A 157 -9.70 18.82 17.74
N GLU A 158 -10.36 19.06 16.61
CA GLU A 158 -11.63 18.41 16.27
C GLU A 158 -11.45 16.91 16.03
N LEU A 159 -10.41 16.50 15.29
CA LEU A 159 -10.12 15.08 15.05
C LEU A 159 -9.78 14.34 16.35
N ARG A 160 -8.97 14.95 17.22
CA ARG A 160 -8.65 14.42 18.55
C ARG A 160 -9.92 14.26 19.41
N SER A 161 -10.75 15.30 19.46
CA SER A 161 -12.00 15.28 20.23
C SER A 161 -12.94 14.18 19.72
N PHE A 162 -13.03 14.00 18.41
CA PHE A 162 -13.76 12.90 17.81
C PHE A 162 -13.17 11.53 18.23
N ALA A 163 -11.84 11.36 18.12
CA ALA A 163 -11.19 10.11 18.47
C ALA A 163 -11.41 9.71 19.93
N ILE A 164 -11.32 10.66 20.87
CA ILE A 164 -11.62 10.44 22.29
C ILE A 164 -13.10 10.10 22.51
N ALA A 165 -14.01 10.86 21.88
CA ALA A 165 -15.45 10.62 22.00
C ALA A 165 -15.87 9.24 21.46
N GLN A 166 -15.15 8.72 20.46
CA GLN A 166 -15.34 7.37 19.92
C GLN A 166 -14.54 6.28 20.66
N GLY A 167 -13.77 6.63 21.70
CA GLY A 167 -12.95 5.69 22.46
C GLY A 167 -11.76 5.11 21.69
N LEU A 168 -11.29 5.80 20.64
CA LEU A 168 -10.16 5.39 19.79
C LEU A 168 -8.80 5.83 20.38
N TYR A 169 -8.82 6.75 21.34
CA TYR A 169 -7.65 7.36 21.95
C TYR A 169 -7.97 7.81 23.38
N SER A 170 -6.96 7.88 24.26
CA SER A 170 -7.11 8.34 25.64
C SER A 170 -6.25 9.57 25.95
N ASP A 171 -6.72 10.45 26.84
CA ASP A 171 -5.94 11.64 27.26
C ASP A 171 -4.63 11.29 28.00
N SER A 172 -4.48 10.05 28.48
CA SER A 172 -3.25 9.55 29.10
C SER A 172 -2.18 9.12 28.10
N ASP A 173 -2.48 9.07 26.81
CA ASP A 173 -1.54 8.65 25.79
C ASP A 173 -0.50 9.76 25.55
N ALA A 174 0.75 9.47 25.91
CA ALA A 174 1.87 10.41 25.84
C ALA A 174 2.24 10.87 24.40
N ALA A 175 1.60 10.30 23.37
CA ALA A 175 1.85 10.59 21.96
C ALA A 175 1.17 11.88 21.44
N ASP A 176 0.28 12.50 22.24
CA ASP A 176 -0.56 13.63 21.81
C ASP A 176 0.24 14.85 21.32
N GLY A 177 1.38 15.16 21.97
CA GLY A 177 2.25 16.28 21.58
C GLY A 177 2.93 16.12 20.21
N ALA A 178 3.12 14.88 19.75
CA ALA A 178 3.83 14.56 18.51
C ALA A 178 2.89 14.16 17.35
N ALA A 179 1.61 13.91 17.63
CA ALA A 179 0.62 13.42 16.67
C ALA A 179 0.13 14.51 15.69
N ASP A 180 0.64 14.51 14.45
CA ASP A 180 0.20 15.43 13.40
C ASP A 180 -1.23 15.13 12.88
N ILE A 181 -1.71 15.95 11.93
CA ILE A 181 -3.08 15.80 11.38
C ILE A 181 -3.28 14.45 10.68
N ASP A 182 -2.25 13.92 10.03
CA ASP A 182 -2.34 12.67 9.29
C ASP A 182 -2.37 11.46 10.22
N PHE A 183 -1.70 11.52 11.39
CA PHE A 183 -1.88 10.53 12.44
C PHE A 183 -3.36 10.36 12.82
N TRP A 184 -4.07 11.46 13.07
CA TRP A 184 -5.48 11.41 13.48
C TRP A 184 -6.38 10.90 12.37
N ARG A 185 -6.11 11.32 11.13
CA ARG A 185 -6.78 10.81 9.92
C ARG A 185 -6.61 9.30 9.79
N ASP A 186 -5.39 8.80 9.90
CA ASP A 186 -5.06 7.38 9.79
C ASP A 186 -5.70 6.58 10.93
N LEU A 187 -5.68 7.10 12.17
CA LEU A 187 -6.33 6.48 13.32
C LEU A 187 -7.85 6.34 13.09
N ILE A 188 -8.52 7.42 12.70
CA ILE A 188 -9.98 7.41 12.46
C ILE A 188 -10.32 6.49 11.27
N LEU A 189 -9.54 6.55 10.19
CA LEU A 189 -9.77 5.69 9.03
C LEU A 189 -9.66 4.21 9.42
N SER A 190 -8.54 3.81 10.02
CA SER A 190 -8.22 2.40 10.30
C SER A 190 -9.06 1.79 11.43
N THR A 191 -9.36 2.56 12.48
CA THR A 191 -10.02 2.02 13.69
C THR A 191 -11.52 2.27 13.73
N HIS A 192 -12.01 3.33 13.08
CA HIS A 192 -13.43 3.66 13.07
C HIS A 192 -14.08 3.40 11.71
N ILE A 193 -13.51 3.89 10.62
CA ILE A 193 -14.18 3.78 9.31
C ILE A 193 -14.03 2.39 8.70
N GLN A 194 -12.80 1.86 8.61
CA GLN A 194 -12.49 0.61 7.94
C GLN A 194 -13.30 -0.60 8.46
N PRO A 195 -13.52 -0.78 9.78
CA PRO A 195 -14.37 -1.87 10.28
C PRO A 195 -15.83 -1.80 9.81
N ARG A 196 -16.31 -0.62 9.42
CA ARG A 196 -17.67 -0.41 8.90
C ARG A 196 -17.79 -0.75 7.40
N LEU A 197 -16.69 -1.09 6.74
CA LEU A 197 -16.65 -1.53 5.34
C LEU A 197 -16.73 -3.07 5.18
N THR A 198 -17.05 -3.80 6.25
CA THR A 198 -17.10 -5.28 6.24
C THR A 198 -18.19 -5.85 5.34
N ASP A 199 -19.35 -5.22 5.26
CA ASP A 199 -20.50 -5.73 4.51
C ASP A 199 -20.64 -5.11 3.09
N GLU A 200 -19.71 -4.23 2.70
CA GLU A 200 -19.72 -3.61 1.38
C GLU A 200 -19.09 -4.54 0.31
N PRO A 201 -19.55 -4.50 -0.97
CA PRO A 201 -19.12 -5.42 -2.04
C PRO A 201 -17.64 -5.27 -2.48
N GLY A 202 -16.90 -4.34 -1.88
CA GLY A 202 -15.59 -3.84 -2.31
C GLY A 202 -15.70 -2.33 -2.43
N VAL A 203 -14.74 -1.58 -1.89
CA VAL A 203 -14.78 -0.12 -1.85
C VAL A 203 -13.41 0.43 -2.24
N PHE A 204 -13.34 1.07 -3.41
CA PHE A 204 -12.24 1.97 -3.73
C PHE A 204 -12.46 3.30 -3.03
N VAL A 205 -11.54 3.64 -2.14
CA VAL A 205 -11.44 4.97 -1.54
C VAL A 205 -10.46 5.77 -2.38
N THR A 206 -10.85 6.94 -2.88
CA THR A 206 -10.03 7.78 -3.78
C THR A 206 -9.85 9.19 -3.23
N GLY A 207 -8.92 9.97 -3.79
CA GLY A 207 -8.77 11.38 -3.42
C GLY A 207 -8.31 11.56 -1.97
N PHE A 208 -7.27 10.81 -1.59
CA PHE A 208 -6.60 10.96 -0.31
C PHE A 208 -5.98 12.36 -0.18
N PRO A 209 -5.74 12.87 1.05
CA PRO A 209 -5.00 14.11 1.25
C PRO A 209 -3.63 14.08 0.56
N ALA A 210 -3.18 15.21 0.00
CA ALA A 210 -1.87 15.34 -0.64
C ALA A 210 -0.71 15.02 0.34
N SER A 211 -0.89 15.32 1.63
CA SER A 211 0.04 14.93 2.68
C SER A 211 0.18 13.41 2.84
N GLN A 212 -0.79 12.63 2.34
CA GLN A 212 -0.79 11.18 2.27
C GLN A 212 -0.60 10.64 0.83
N ALA A 213 -0.04 11.44 -0.09
CA ALA A 213 0.20 10.99 -1.47
C ALA A 213 1.20 9.84 -1.61
N SER A 214 2.04 9.56 -0.60
CA SER A 214 3.20 8.66 -0.76
C SER A 214 4.02 9.10 -2.00
N LEU A 215 4.30 8.19 -2.93
CA LEU A 215 4.98 8.43 -4.20
C LEU A 215 4.01 8.62 -5.39
N THR A 216 2.73 8.88 -5.11
CA THR A 216 1.74 9.23 -6.14
C THR A 216 1.74 10.73 -6.44
N ARG A 217 1.16 11.08 -7.58
CA ARG A 217 1.00 12.46 -8.06
C ARG A 217 -0.03 13.22 -7.22
N VAL A 218 0.31 14.44 -6.81
CA VAL A 218 -0.67 15.43 -6.30
C VAL A 218 -1.61 15.82 -7.44
N ASP A 219 -2.90 15.91 -7.14
CA ASP A 219 -3.91 16.23 -8.12
C ASP A 219 -3.70 17.65 -8.70
N PRO A 220 -3.69 17.81 -10.03
CA PRO A 220 -3.46 19.10 -10.66
C PRO A 220 -4.63 20.07 -10.52
N ASP A 221 -5.86 19.57 -10.31
CA ASP A 221 -7.08 20.37 -10.25
C ASP A 221 -7.44 20.74 -8.80
N ASP A 222 -7.12 19.87 -7.82
CA ASP A 222 -7.20 20.18 -6.39
C ASP A 222 -5.91 19.78 -5.65
N PRO A 223 -4.99 20.74 -5.37
CA PRO A 223 -3.69 20.43 -4.76
C PRO A 223 -3.78 19.93 -3.31
N ARG A 224 -4.97 19.91 -2.70
CA ARG A 224 -5.21 19.26 -1.40
C ARG A 224 -5.30 17.75 -1.52
N LEU A 225 -5.46 17.21 -2.73
CA LEU A 225 -5.70 15.80 -3.00
C LEU A 225 -4.48 15.13 -3.68
N ALA A 226 -4.38 13.83 -3.48
CA ALA A 226 -3.49 12.94 -4.20
C ALA A 226 -4.30 12.07 -5.16
N GLN A 227 -3.71 11.75 -6.32
CA GLN A 227 -4.23 10.76 -7.26
C GLN A 227 -3.94 9.33 -6.78
N ARG A 228 -4.28 9.07 -5.53
CA ARG A 228 -4.12 7.80 -4.81
C ARG A 228 -5.49 7.17 -4.56
N PHE A 229 -5.53 5.86 -4.55
CA PHE A 229 -6.66 5.07 -4.11
C PHE A 229 -6.23 3.87 -3.27
N GLU A 230 -7.17 3.37 -2.47
CA GLU A 230 -7.05 2.09 -1.78
C GLU A 230 -8.29 1.27 -2.02
N LEU A 231 -8.14 -0.05 -2.16
CA LEU A 231 -9.25 -0.99 -2.22
C LEU A 231 -9.44 -1.65 -0.86
N TYR A 232 -10.62 -1.47 -0.27
CA TYR A 232 -11.07 -2.20 0.90
C TYR A 232 -12.07 -3.27 0.51
N TRP A 233 -11.88 -4.50 0.97
CA TRP A 233 -12.85 -5.57 0.78
C TRP A 233 -13.05 -6.36 2.07
N ARG A 234 -14.30 -6.42 2.53
CA ARG A 234 -14.67 -7.03 3.82
C ARG A 234 -13.92 -6.44 5.02
N GLY A 235 -13.74 -5.12 5.03
CA GLY A 235 -13.04 -4.38 6.08
C GLY A 235 -11.52 -4.59 6.09
N VAL A 236 -10.95 -5.17 5.03
CA VAL A 236 -9.51 -5.39 4.88
C VAL A 236 -9.01 -4.53 3.72
N GLU A 237 -8.00 -3.70 3.97
CA GLU A 237 -7.25 -3.03 2.91
C GLU A 237 -6.52 -4.10 2.08
N LEU A 238 -6.88 -4.20 0.81
CA LEU A 238 -6.40 -5.23 -0.11
C LEU A 238 -5.33 -4.70 -1.07
N ALA A 239 -5.47 -3.45 -1.50
CA ALA A 239 -4.55 -2.82 -2.44
C ALA A 239 -4.43 -1.32 -2.20
N ASN A 240 -3.27 -0.76 -2.52
CA ASN A 240 -2.96 0.66 -2.50
C ASN A 240 -2.25 1.01 -3.81
N GLY A 241 -2.74 2.04 -4.51
CA GLY A 241 -2.23 2.41 -5.82
C GLY A 241 -2.58 3.84 -6.18
N GLY A 242 -2.14 4.28 -7.35
CA GLY A 242 -2.39 5.64 -7.80
C GLY A 242 -1.69 5.99 -9.11
N GLN A 243 -1.80 7.26 -9.47
CA GLN A 243 -1.02 7.83 -10.56
C GLN A 243 0.38 8.14 -10.05
N GLU A 244 1.42 7.68 -10.73
CA GLU A 244 2.78 7.80 -10.23
C GLU A 244 3.35 9.22 -10.33
N ALA A 245 4.10 9.63 -9.32
CA ALA A 245 4.91 10.84 -9.41
C ALA A 245 6.11 10.60 -10.33
N THR A 246 6.17 11.31 -11.45
CA THR A 246 7.26 11.18 -12.45
C THR A 246 8.40 12.17 -12.25
N ARG A 247 8.25 13.16 -11.36
CA ARG A 247 9.25 14.23 -11.16
C ARG A 247 10.17 13.90 -9.98
N ALA A 248 11.45 13.68 -10.27
CA ALA A 248 12.49 13.41 -9.27
C ALA A 248 12.51 14.45 -8.14
N ALA A 249 12.43 15.74 -8.47
CA ALA A 249 12.42 16.81 -7.45
C ALA A 249 11.24 16.70 -6.46
N ALA A 250 10.07 16.24 -6.92
CA ALA A 250 8.91 16.05 -6.04
C ALA A 250 9.11 14.84 -5.11
N VAL A 251 9.66 13.74 -5.64
CA VAL A 251 9.99 12.54 -4.85
C VAL A 251 11.10 12.83 -3.84
N ARG A 252 12.14 13.56 -4.22
CA ARG A 252 13.22 14.01 -3.32
C ARG A 252 12.68 14.87 -2.18
N ALA A 253 11.83 15.84 -2.49
CA ALA A 253 11.19 16.69 -1.48
C ALA A 253 10.31 15.86 -0.51
N ARG A 254 9.63 14.82 -1.02
CA ARG A 254 8.85 13.87 -0.20
C ARG A 254 9.75 13.10 0.76
N MET A 255 10.83 12.49 0.27
CA MET A 255 11.79 11.74 1.08
C MET A 255 12.40 12.61 2.19
N ALA A 256 12.77 13.86 1.87
CA ALA A 256 13.27 14.81 2.86
C ALA A 256 12.21 15.17 3.92
N SER A 257 10.95 15.38 3.50
CA SER A 257 9.82 15.63 4.41
C SER A 257 9.57 14.44 5.34
N ASP A 258 9.55 13.22 4.79
CA ASP A 258 9.39 12.00 5.58
C ASP A 258 10.52 11.87 6.61
N ASN A 259 11.77 12.11 6.21
CA ASN A 259 12.91 12.10 7.13
C ASN A 259 12.81 13.16 8.24
N ASN A 260 12.22 14.32 7.96
CA ASN A 260 11.93 15.33 9.00
C ASN A 260 10.85 14.83 9.96
N ARG A 261 9.79 14.19 9.46
CA ARG A 261 8.73 13.56 10.27
C ARG A 261 9.27 12.41 11.11
N ARG A 262 10.12 11.54 10.55
CA ARG A 262 10.87 10.51 11.27
C ARG A 262 11.64 11.09 12.44
N ALA A 263 12.42 12.15 12.21
CA ALA A 263 13.18 12.81 13.27
C ALA A 263 12.28 13.39 14.38
N ALA A 264 11.14 13.99 14.02
CA ALA A 264 10.16 14.49 14.99
C ALA A 264 9.52 13.38 15.83
N LEU A 265 9.38 12.17 15.27
CA LEU A 265 8.90 10.97 15.94
C LEU A 265 10.01 10.19 16.69
N GLY A 266 11.25 10.70 16.71
CA GLY A 266 12.39 10.00 17.32
C GLY A 266 12.89 8.79 16.53
N LEU A 267 12.45 8.61 15.28
CA LEU A 267 12.90 7.56 14.37
C LEU A 267 14.19 7.96 13.65
N THR A 268 15.01 6.96 13.31
CA THR A 268 16.25 7.17 12.54
C THR A 268 15.94 7.66 11.14
N ARG A 269 16.63 8.72 10.68
CA ARG A 269 16.62 9.16 9.28
C ARG A 269 17.20 8.07 8.37
N LEU A 270 16.56 7.85 7.24
CA LEU A 270 16.96 6.86 6.24
C LEU A 270 17.65 7.56 5.05
N PRO A 271 18.60 6.89 4.37
CA PRO A 271 19.18 7.43 3.15
C PRO A 271 18.11 7.58 2.07
N GLU A 272 18.26 8.60 1.23
CA GLU A 272 17.41 8.79 0.05
C GLU A 272 17.72 7.70 -0.99
N ASP A 273 16.71 7.32 -1.77
CA ASP A 273 16.88 6.32 -2.84
C ASP A 273 17.38 6.99 -4.12
N GLU A 274 18.70 7.19 -4.19
CA GLU A 274 19.35 7.80 -5.36
C GLU A 274 19.10 7.02 -6.66
N ALA A 275 18.96 5.69 -6.60
CA ALA A 275 18.68 4.89 -7.80
C ALA A 275 17.28 5.17 -8.36
N LEU A 276 16.28 5.35 -7.49
CA LEU A 276 14.95 5.81 -7.90
C LEU A 276 15.01 7.23 -8.45
N LEU A 277 15.72 8.14 -7.79
CA LEU A 277 15.84 9.53 -8.23
C LEU A 277 16.49 9.63 -9.62
N ASP A 278 17.59 8.91 -9.86
CA ASP A 278 18.27 8.85 -11.15
C ASP A 278 17.35 8.29 -12.26
N ALA A 279 16.54 7.28 -11.94
CA ALA A 279 15.56 6.74 -12.88
C ALA A 279 14.47 7.76 -13.23
N LEU A 280 13.96 8.49 -12.25
CA LEU A 280 12.98 9.56 -12.47
C LEU A 280 13.57 10.71 -13.30
N GLU A 281 14.84 11.07 -13.08
CA GLU A 281 15.57 12.08 -13.87
C GLU A 281 15.82 11.61 -15.32
N SER A 282 16.03 10.31 -15.53
CA SER A 282 16.15 9.69 -16.86
C SER A 282 14.83 9.67 -17.64
N GLY A 283 13.70 9.79 -16.94
CA GLY A 283 12.37 9.92 -17.52
C GLY A 283 11.48 8.71 -17.25
N LEU A 284 10.68 8.78 -16.18
CA LEU A 284 9.60 7.83 -15.95
C LEU A 284 8.40 8.18 -16.86
N PRO A 285 7.90 7.26 -17.70
CA PRO A 285 6.67 7.51 -18.47
C PRO A 285 5.49 7.75 -17.53
N ALA A 286 4.49 8.51 -17.99
CA ALA A 286 3.24 8.60 -17.24
C ALA A 286 2.66 7.20 -17.06
N CYS A 287 2.36 6.81 -15.83
CA CYS A 287 1.86 5.49 -15.50
C CYS A 287 1.03 5.51 -14.22
N ALA A 288 0.25 4.45 -14.04
CA ALA A 288 -0.44 4.14 -12.80
C ALA A 288 0.12 2.82 -12.24
N GLY A 289 0.30 2.76 -10.92
CA GLY A 289 0.84 1.61 -10.20
C GLY A 289 -0.06 1.19 -9.04
N VAL A 290 0.02 -0.09 -8.66
CA VAL A 290 -0.71 -0.62 -7.50
C VAL A 290 0.00 -1.81 -6.89
N ALA A 291 0.05 -1.83 -5.57
CA ALA A 291 0.45 -2.96 -4.76
C ALA A 291 -0.77 -3.65 -4.13
N LEU A 292 -0.85 -4.97 -4.23
CA LEU A 292 -1.92 -5.82 -3.73
C LEU A 292 -1.37 -6.93 -2.82
N GLY A 293 -1.96 -7.09 -1.64
CA GLY A 293 -1.59 -8.15 -0.69
C GLY A 293 -2.15 -9.51 -1.10
N VAL A 294 -1.30 -10.41 -1.62
CA VAL A 294 -1.72 -11.72 -2.15
C VAL A 294 -2.24 -12.62 -1.02
N ASP A 295 -1.61 -12.57 0.15
CA ASP A 295 -2.04 -13.35 1.31
C ASP A 295 -3.42 -12.90 1.82
N ARG A 296 -3.69 -11.58 1.77
CA ARG A 296 -5.00 -11.01 2.09
C ARG A 296 -6.04 -11.42 1.05
N LEU A 297 -5.71 -11.34 -0.24
CA LEU A 297 -6.58 -11.79 -1.34
C LEU A 297 -6.99 -13.26 -1.16
N LEU A 298 -6.02 -14.14 -0.93
CA LEU A 298 -6.27 -15.56 -0.69
C LEU A 298 -7.20 -15.78 0.50
N ALA A 299 -6.93 -15.10 1.62
CA ALA A 299 -7.76 -15.21 2.81
C ALA A 299 -9.20 -14.74 2.58
N LEU A 300 -9.39 -13.62 1.87
CA LEU A 300 -10.72 -13.09 1.54
C LEU A 300 -11.50 -14.03 0.60
N LEU A 301 -10.85 -14.55 -0.45
CA LEU A 301 -11.43 -15.53 -1.38
C LEU A 301 -11.82 -16.84 -0.69
N ALA A 302 -11.02 -17.28 0.29
CA ALA A 302 -11.27 -18.50 1.05
C ALA A 302 -12.24 -18.30 2.24
N GLY A 303 -12.67 -17.05 2.51
CA GLY A 303 -13.53 -16.72 3.64
C GLY A 303 -12.84 -16.85 5.00
N TRP A 304 -11.51 -16.80 5.04
CA TRP A 304 -10.74 -16.88 6.28
C TRP A 304 -10.77 -15.56 7.04
N ARG A 305 -10.61 -15.67 8.36
CA ARG A 305 -10.53 -14.55 9.27
C ARG A 305 -9.06 -14.16 9.52
N GLY A 306 -8.25 -14.03 8.48
CA GLY A 306 -6.83 -13.68 8.62
C GLY A 306 -5.95 -14.47 7.66
N ILE A 307 -4.69 -14.07 7.55
CA ILE A 307 -3.74 -14.62 6.55
C ILE A 307 -3.11 -15.94 6.97
N ALA A 308 -3.04 -16.23 8.28
CA ALA A 308 -2.34 -17.39 8.83
C ALA A 308 -2.70 -18.75 8.17
N PRO A 309 -3.98 -19.07 7.86
CA PRO A 309 -4.31 -20.34 7.20
C PRO A 309 -3.73 -20.48 5.79
N GLY A 310 -3.43 -19.36 5.12
CA GLY A 310 -2.87 -19.29 3.76
C GLY A 310 -1.35 -19.32 3.68
N LEU A 311 -0.67 -19.18 4.82
CA LEU A 311 0.77 -19.27 4.91
C LEU A 311 1.19 -20.75 4.91
N PRO A 312 2.23 -21.13 4.13
CA PRO A 312 2.65 -22.53 4.07
C PRO A 312 3.12 -23.09 5.41
N LEU A 313 3.85 -22.27 6.15
CA LEU A 313 4.31 -22.51 7.50
C LEU A 313 3.87 -21.28 8.30
N GLY A 314 2.82 -21.44 9.12
CA GLY A 314 2.38 -20.34 9.98
C GLY A 314 3.52 -19.93 10.90
N ARG A 315 3.85 -18.63 10.93
CA ARG A 315 4.62 -18.09 12.04
C ARG A 315 3.63 -18.01 13.21
N GLY A 316 3.80 -18.92 14.18
CA GLY A 316 2.96 -19.03 15.37
C GLY A 316 3.06 -17.79 16.25
#